data_AF-A0A1I8B076-F1
#
_entry.id   AF-A0A1I8B076-F1
#
_cell.length_a   1.000
_cell.length_b   1.000
_cell.length_c   1.000
_cell.angle_alpha   90.00
_cell.angle_beta   90.00
_cell.angle_gamma   90.00
#
_symmetry.space_group_name_H-M   'P 1'
#
loop_
_entity.id
_entity.type
_entity.pdbx_description
1 polymer ?
#
loop_
_entity_poly.entity_id
_entity_poly.type
_entity_poly.pdbx_seq_one_letter_code
_entity_poly.pdbx_strand_id
1 'polypeptide(L)'
;MDAAIVKDFLFIVSYIINKHVYDCGGCGYSPYCVECYHHKCNDDNFGLSNFLTCYNYDGKYRTLVACVPEINECHYGAKDKKFYLGCGKCPEGEFWCFTCKTSKCNTHPNLNAAFKCYQSNGRLTEGYFGKARDCSANKCYLAIDHKGGEYDEIYNKYTKQGCGDCPSNTGQCHTCTSNLCNNNELLKSDKFFKCRGSDEDIYCPTSVKECHFGVKGDKLYRGCGTCPEGEFWCFTCKTTNCNTHPNLNAVFKCYQSNGKLTRDKARECDKNKCYLAIDHKDAEKKIKQGCGDCPSNIGQCKTCKSNLCNNNEIASSDKYFKCWAYGYEKICPTDAKKCHFGVTGQKSYQGCGTCPEGEFWCFTCKTSKCNTHPNLNAAFKCYQSNGRLTRGKARECDENKCYLAIGRKGIFVQNHPITLVWSQETHCESSF
;
A
#
# COMPACT_ATOMS: atom_id res chain seq x y z
N MET A 1 17.84 45.09 -40.04
CA MET A 1 19.02 44.34 -39.58
C MET A 1 18.76 42.86 -39.83
N ASP A 2 18.53 42.43 -41.06
CA ASP A 2 19.42 42.36 -42.24
C ASP A 2 20.36 41.15 -42.24
N ALA A 3 20.36 40.51 -43.41
CA ALA A 3 21.23 39.46 -43.96
C ALA A 3 21.06 38.05 -43.35
N ALA A 4 20.40 37.08 -44.00
CA ALA A 4 20.64 36.50 -45.34
C ALA A 4 22.08 35.97 -45.52
N ILE A 5 22.22 34.65 -45.70
CA ILE A 5 22.98 33.97 -46.77
C ILE A 5 22.70 32.45 -46.61
N VAL A 6 21.80 31.95 -47.46
CA VAL A 6 21.77 30.55 -47.89
C VAL A 6 22.45 30.56 -49.25
N LYS A 7 23.70 30.10 -49.34
CA LYS A 7 24.37 29.79 -50.61
C LYS A 7 25.39 28.66 -50.43
N ASP A 8 25.20 27.67 -51.28
CA ASP A 8 26.22 26.86 -51.94
C ASP A 8 27.07 25.92 -51.08
N PHE A 9 26.61 24.66 -51.05
CA PHE A 9 27.40 23.47 -50.77
C PHE A 9 28.50 23.33 -51.85
N LEU A 10 29.69 23.85 -51.55
CA LEU A 10 30.92 23.46 -52.25
C LEU A 10 31.48 22.18 -51.64
N PHE A 11 31.53 21.12 -52.46
CA PHE A 11 32.40 19.97 -52.24
C PHE A 11 33.86 20.46 -52.29
N ILE A 12 34.52 20.55 -51.14
CA ILE A 12 35.98 20.69 -51.08
C ILE A 12 36.54 19.27 -50.95
N VAL A 13 37.06 18.74 -52.06
CA VAL A 13 37.92 17.56 -52.07
C VAL A 13 39.26 17.98 -51.46
N SER A 14 39.44 17.74 -50.16
CA SER A 14 40.75 17.91 -49.51
C SER A 14 41.67 16.77 -49.93
N TYR A 15 42.74 17.18 -50.60
CA TYR A 15 43.79 16.38 -51.20
C TYR A 15 44.86 16.06 -50.15
N ILE A 16 44.91 14.83 -49.63
CA ILE A 16 46.09 14.30 -48.91
C ILE A 16 46.37 12.86 -49.38
N ILE A 17 47.23 12.79 -50.39
CA ILE A 17 48.27 11.78 -50.66
C ILE A 17 47.87 10.29 -50.47
N ASN A 18 47.28 9.73 -51.51
CA ASN A 18 47.94 8.62 -52.22
C ASN A 18 48.07 9.07 -53.67
N LYS A 19 49.29 9.13 -54.21
CA LYS A 19 49.49 9.39 -55.64
C LYS A 19 48.75 8.29 -56.41
N HIS A 20 47.61 8.60 -57.00
CA HIS A 20 47.11 7.80 -58.11
C HIS A 20 48.11 8.01 -59.26
N VAL A 21 48.98 7.02 -59.46
CA VAL A 21 49.85 6.98 -60.63
C VAL A 21 48.99 6.50 -61.78
N TYR A 22 48.50 7.44 -62.59
CA TYR A 22 47.88 7.13 -63.86
C TYR A 22 49.02 6.89 -64.85
N ASP A 23 49.23 5.64 -65.26
CA ASP A 23 50.23 5.27 -66.25
C ASP A 23 49.59 4.43 -67.37
N CYS A 24 50.20 4.45 -68.54
CA CYS A 24 49.77 3.66 -69.69
C CYS A 24 50.47 2.29 -69.66
N GLY A 25 49.75 1.22 -69.36
CA GLY A 25 50.30 -0.14 -69.35
C GLY A 25 49.29 -1.16 -68.81
N GLY A 26 49.49 -2.44 -69.14
CA GLY A 26 48.73 -3.53 -68.54
C GLY A 26 48.97 -3.60 -67.03
N CYS A 27 47.99 -4.10 -66.29
CA CYS A 27 48.15 -4.29 -64.86
C CYS A 27 49.24 -5.33 -64.63
N GLY A 28 50.41 -4.91 -64.12
CA GLY A 28 51.36 -5.85 -63.52
C GLY A 28 50.73 -6.60 -62.35
N TYR A 29 51.49 -7.47 -61.67
CA TYR A 29 51.05 -8.28 -60.51
C TYR A 29 50.53 -7.48 -59.28
N SER A 30 50.23 -6.19 -59.41
CA SER A 30 49.56 -5.42 -58.37
C SER A 30 48.09 -5.85 -58.26
N PRO A 31 47.64 -6.38 -57.12
CA PRO A 31 46.24 -6.73 -56.89
C PRO A 31 45.32 -5.49 -56.87
N TYR A 32 45.90 -4.29 -56.88
CA TYR A 32 45.19 -3.00 -56.86
C TYR A 32 44.95 -2.41 -58.25
N CYS A 33 45.26 -3.16 -59.32
CA CYS A 33 45.13 -2.69 -60.69
C CYS A 33 43.98 -3.40 -61.39
N VAL A 34 43.05 -2.64 -61.98
CA VAL A 34 41.96 -3.15 -62.80
C VAL A 34 42.21 -2.72 -64.23
N GLU A 35 42.40 -3.70 -65.11
CA GLU A 35 42.51 -3.45 -66.54
C GLU A 35 41.16 -3.02 -67.10
N CYS A 36 41.21 -2.04 -67.98
CA CYS A 36 40.03 -1.46 -68.55
C CYS A 36 40.35 -0.99 -69.97
N TYR A 37 39.40 -1.19 -70.88
CA TYR A 37 39.57 -0.82 -72.28
C TYR A 37 39.09 0.63 -72.48
N HIS A 38 39.96 1.46 -73.05
CA HIS A 38 39.78 2.90 -73.34
C HIS A 38 39.85 3.86 -72.15
N HIS A 39 39.75 5.16 -72.41
CA HIS A 39 39.86 6.29 -71.45
C HIS A 39 38.75 6.34 -70.37
N LYS A 40 37.87 5.32 -70.28
CA LYS A 40 36.67 5.32 -69.43
C LYS A 40 36.89 4.90 -67.97
N CYS A 41 38.13 4.64 -67.58
CA CYS A 41 38.48 4.07 -66.29
C CYS A 41 39.48 4.91 -65.47
N ASN A 42 39.96 6.00 -66.06
CA ASN A 42 40.67 7.07 -65.34
C ASN A 42 39.70 8.18 -64.91
N ASP A 43 38.46 7.82 -64.54
CA ASP A 43 37.55 8.75 -63.90
C ASP A 43 37.23 8.27 -62.48
N ASP A 44 36.94 9.22 -61.58
CA ASP A 44 36.59 8.92 -60.19
C ASP A 44 35.34 8.03 -60.11
N ASN A 45 34.47 8.05 -61.13
CA ASN A 45 33.25 7.25 -61.17
C ASN A 45 33.54 5.76 -61.37
N PHE A 46 34.59 5.39 -62.10
CA PHE A 46 34.98 4.01 -62.34
C PHE A 46 35.40 3.33 -61.04
N GLY A 47 36.23 3.99 -60.22
CA GLY A 47 36.60 3.48 -58.90
C GLY A 47 35.39 3.37 -57.95
N LEU A 48 34.51 4.37 -57.97
CA LEU A 48 33.33 4.40 -57.11
C LEU A 48 32.24 3.39 -57.48
N SER A 49 32.22 2.92 -58.73
CA SER A 49 31.23 1.96 -59.25
C SER A 49 31.70 0.51 -59.23
N ASN A 50 33.01 0.26 -59.28
CA ASN A 50 33.56 -1.10 -59.36
C ASN A 50 34.07 -1.64 -58.02
N PHE A 51 34.31 -0.79 -57.02
CA PHE A 51 34.77 -1.19 -55.70
C PHE A 51 33.74 -0.90 -54.61
N LEU A 52 33.85 -1.62 -53.48
CA LEU A 52 33.13 -1.24 -52.27
C LEU A 52 33.57 0.18 -51.88
N THR A 53 32.61 1.08 -51.76
CA THR A 53 32.89 2.45 -51.30
C THR A 53 32.38 2.62 -49.89
N CYS A 54 33.22 3.12 -48.99
CA CYS A 54 32.85 3.39 -47.60
C CYS A 54 33.03 4.88 -47.31
N TYR A 55 32.22 5.41 -46.42
CA TYR A 55 32.56 6.70 -45.82
C TYR A 55 33.85 6.53 -44.98
N ASN A 56 34.72 7.53 -44.99
CA ASN A 56 35.90 7.65 -44.12
C ASN A 56 35.82 8.95 -43.30
N TYR A 57 36.43 8.97 -42.11
CA TYR A 57 36.54 10.18 -41.29
C TYR A 57 38.00 10.42 -40.89
N ASP A 58 38.57 11.53 -41.35
CA ASP A 58 39.98 11.91 -41.13
C ASP A 58 40.19 12.78 -39.86
N GLY A 59 39.15 12.93 -39.04
CA GLY A 59 39.14 13.83 -37.88
C GLY A 59 38.58 15.22 -38.16
N LYS A 60 38.31 15.57 -39.43
CA LYS A 60 37.76 16.88 -39.81
C LYS A 60 36.59 16.79 -40.77
N TYR A 61 36.66 15.90 -41.76
CA TYR A 61 35.65 15.76 -42.80
C TYR A 61 35.26 14.29 -43.03
N ARG A 62 34.03 14.11 -43.50
CA ARG A 62 33.54 12.82 -43.96
C ARG A 62 33.74 12.75 -45.47
N THR A 63 34.60 11.85 -45.92
CA THR A 63 34.88 11.63 -47.35
C THR A 63 34.39 10.25 -47.78
N LEU A 64 34.26 10.03 -49.09
CA LEU A 64 33.97 8.72 -49.65
C LEU A 64 35.29 8.13 -50.18
N VAL A 65 35.60 6.90 -49.80
CA VAL A 65 36.82 6.21 -50.24
C VAL A 65 36.45 4.86 -50.85
N ALA A 66 37.15 4.46 -51.91
CA ALA A 66 37.11 3.10 -52.43
C ALA A 66 37.98 2.20 -51.53
N CYS A 67 37.45 1.04 -51.14
CA CYS A 67 38.21 0.04 -50.40
C CYS A 67 39.09 -0.77 -51.34
N VAL A 68 40.22 -1.25 -50.81
CA VAL A 68 41.05 -2.22 -51.54
C VAL A 68 40.27 -3.52 -51.78
N PRO A 69 40.53 -4.26 -52.87
CA PRO A 69 39.73 -5.42 -53.27
C PRO A 69 39.59 -6.51 -52.20
N GLU A 70 40.59 -6.66 -51.32
CA GLU A 70 40.57 -7.64 -50.22
C GLU A 70 39.64 -7.22 -49.06
N ILE A 71 39.26 -5.94 -49.00
CA ILE A 71 38.36 -5.39 -47.99
C ILE A 71 36.95 -5.26 -48.58
N ASN A 72 36.08 -6.17 -48.16
CA ASN A 72 34.69 -6.26 -48.61
C ASN A 72 33.66 -5.79 -47.57
N GLU A 73 34.10 -5.03 -46.57
CA GLU A 73 33.25 -4.52 -45.50
C GLU A 73 33.56 -3.04 -45.22
N CYS A 74 32.53 -2.27 -44.86
CA CYS A 74 32.65 -0.96 -44.24
C CYS A 74 32.35 -1.08 -42.74
N HIS A 75 32.93 -0.21 -41.93
CA HIS A 75 32.56 -0.06 -40.53
C HIS A 75 32.15 1.37 -40.19
N TYR A 76 31.30 1.50 -39.17
CA TYR A 76 31.06 2.74 -38.45
C TYR A 76 31.05 2.41 -36.97
N GLY A 77 31.73 3.21 -36.17
CA GLY A 77 31.58 3.13 -34.74
C GLY A 77 31.93 4.42 -33.99
N ALA A 78 31.80 4.35 -32.68
CA ALA A 78 32.20 5.40 -31.77
C ALA A 78 33.00 4.84 -30.58
N LYS A 79 33.98 5.62 -30.12
CA LYS A 79 34.76 5.37 -28.91
C LYS A 79 35.12 6.71 -28.28
N ASP A 80 34.97 6.84 -26.97
CA ASP A 80 35.42 8.02 -26.23
C ASP A 80 34.93 9.34 -26.86
N LYS A 81 33.66 9.38 -27.29
CA LYS A 81 33.04 10.55 -27.96
C LYS A 81 33.58 10.88 -29.36
N LYS A 82 34.37 10.00 -29.96
CA LYS A 82 34.88 10.13 -31.32
C LYS A 82 34.27 9.06 -32.22
N PHE A 83 33.80 9.48 -33.39
CA PHE A 83 33.35 8.57 -34.44
C PHE A 83 34.55 8.13 -35.27
N TYR A 84 34.53 6.88 -35.70
CA TYR A 84 35.45 6.33 -36.68
C TYR A 84 34.65 5.48 -37.64
N LEU A 85 34.97 5.60 -38.92
CA LEU A 85 34.26 4.95 -39.99
C LEU A 85 35.23 4.84 -41.16
N GLY A 86 35.18 3.72 -41.88
CA GLY A 86 36.13 3.44 -42.93
C GLY A 86 35.91 2.07 -43.56
N CYS A 87 36.88 1.67 -44.38
CA CYS A 87 36.98 0.33 -44.92
C CYS A 87 37.47 -0.66 -43.85
N GLY A 88 36.95 -1.88 -43.87
CA GLY A 88 37.38 -2.98 -43.02
C GLY A 88 36.38 -3.34 -41.93
N LYS A 89 36.78 -4.30 -41.11
CA LYS A 89 36.03 -4.74 -39.94
C LYS A 89 36.11 -3.73 -38.80
N CYS A 90 35.15 -3.83 -37.89
CA CYS A 90 35.25 -3.17 -36.61
C CYS A 90 36.53 -3.58 -35.88
N PRO A 91 37.27 -2.63 -35.28
CA PRO A 91 38.43 -2.96 -34.48
C PRO A 91 38.06 -3.88 -33.30
N GLU A 92 38.91 -4.84 -32.97
CA GLU A 92 38.72 -5.68 -31.79
C GLU A 92 38.82 -4.86 -30.50
N GLY A 93 37.78 -4.91 -29.67
CA GLY A 93 37.75 -4.29 -28.33
C GLY A 93 36.38 -3.71 -27.96
N GLU A 94 36.34 -2.88 -26.91
CA GLU A 94 35.10 -2.27 -26.41
C GLU A 94 34.70 -1.03 -27.22
N PHE A 95 34.23 -1.25 -28.44
CA PHE A 95 33.74 -0.17 -29.27
C PHE A 95 32.28 -0.37 -29.67
N TRP A 96 31.54 0.73 -29.74
CA TRP A 96 30.21 0.76 -30.34
C TRP A 96 30.40 0.76 -31.86
N CYS A 97 30.47 -0.41 -32.49
CA CYS A 97 30.80 -0.54 -33.92
C CYS A 97 29.91 -1.55 -34.65
N PHE A 98 29.54 -1.24 -35.90
CA PHE A 98 28.92 -2.21 -36.80
C PHE A 98 29.67 -2.29 -38.13
N THR A 99 29.65 -3.47 -38.74
CA THR A 99 30.18 -3.75 -40.08
C THR A 99 29.05 -4.00 -41.07
N CYS A 100 29.23 -3.60 -42.32
CA CYS A 100 28.26 -3.83 -43.40
C CYS A 100 28.96 -4.02 -44.74
N LYS A 101 28.33 -4.75 -45.67
CA LYS A 101 28.96 -5.23 -46.91
C LYS A 101 28.58 -4.46 -48.18
N THR A 102 27.71 -3.47 -48.08
CA THR A 102 27.20 -2.71 -49.24
C THR A 102 27.86 -1.34 -49.32
N SER A 103 28.02 -0.79 -50.54
CA SER A 103 28.59 0.54 -50.70
C SER A 103 27.80 1.60 -49.94
N LYS A 104 28.52 2.52 -49.28
CA LYS A 104 27.98 3.64 -48.49
C LYS A 104 27.11 3.21 -47.32
N CYS A 105 27.25 1.97 -46.83
CA CYS A 105 26.40 1.43 -45.77
C CYS A 105 26.76 1.94 -44.37
N ASN A 106 28.00 2.39 -44.15
CA ASN A 106 28.46 2.88 -42.86
C ASN A 106 27.95 4.32 -42.61
N THR A 107 26.66 4.42 -42.30
CA THR A 107 25.93 5.66 -42.03
C THR A 107 25.41 5.69 -40.60
N HIS A 108 25.14 6.89 -40.09
CA HIS A 108 24.55 7.07 -38.77
C HIS A 108 23.17 6.39 -38.61
N PRO A 109 22.25 6.45 -39.59
CA PRO A 109 21.00 5.67 -39.50
C PRO A 109 21.22 4.16 -39.43
N ASN A 110 22.15 3.62 -40.23
CA ASN A 110 22.44 2.19 -40.22
C ASN A 110 23.14 1.74 -38.93
N LEU A 111 24.00 2.59 -38.36
CA LEU A 111 24.57 2.39 -37.02
C LEU A 111 23.45 2.22 -35.99
N ASN A 112 22.52 3.18 -35.94
CA ASN A 112 21.41 3.12 -34.98
C ASN A 112 20.50 1.90 -35.22
N ALA A 113 20.34 1.46 -36.48
CA ALA A 113 19.54 0.29 -36.81
C ALA A 113 20.22 -1.04 -36.45
N ALA A 114 21.55 -1.09 -36.49
CA ALA A 114 22.36 -2.26 -36.22
C ALA A 114 22.38 -2.65 -34.73
N PHE A 115 22.18 -1.70 -33.81
CA PHE A 115 22.17 -2.00 -32.38
C PHE A 115 20.76 -2.26 -31.86
N LYS A 116 20.59 -3.43 -31.25
CA LYS A 116 19.29 -3.89 -30.78
C LYS A 116 19.14 -3.83 -29.29
N CYS A 117 20.21 -4.08 -28.53
CA CYS A 117 20.14 -4.13 -27.08
C CYS A 117 21.33 -3.43 -26.45
N TYR A 118 21.12 -2.83 -25.29
CA TYR A 118 22.22 -2.46 -24.40
C TYR A 118 22.84 -3.72 -23.78
N GLN A 119 24.14 -3.69 -23.52
CA GLN A 119 24.83 -4.73 -22.77
C GLN A 119 25.66 -4.11 -21.64
N SER A 120 25.40 -4.52 -20.40
CA SER A 120 26.14 -4.05 -19.24
C SER A 120 26.04 -5.06 -18.10
N ASN A 121 27.08 -5.10 -17.27
CA ASN A 121 27.08 -5.80 -15.98
C ASN A 121 27.29 -4.74 -14.90
N GLY A 122 26.22 -4.31 -14.23
CA GLY A 122 26.23 -3.19 -13.29
C GLY A 122 25.49 -1.98 -13.88
N ARG A 123 26.03 -0.77 -13.68
CA ARG A 123 25.39 0.49 -14.07
C ARG A 123 24.77 0.43 -15.46
N LEU A 124 23.47 0.71 -15.56
CA LEU A 124 22.80 0.85 -16.85
C LEU A 124 23.57 1.87 -17.71
N THR A 125 24.05 1.41 -18.86
CA THR A 125 24.77 2.26 -19.79
C THR A 125 23.78 2.82 -20.80
N GLU A 126 23.19 3.97 -20.50
CA GLU A 126 22.29 4.66 -21.43
C GLU A 126 23.05 5.65 -22.32
N GLY A 127 22.54 5.86 -23.54
CA GLY A 127 23.00 6.88 -24.47
C GLY A 127 24.06 6.42 -25.48
N TYR A 128 24.59 7.39 -26.22
CA TYR A 128 25.50 7.23 -27.38
C TYR A 128 26.81 6.47 -27.12
N PHE A 129 27.13 6.21 -25.85
CA PHE A 129 28.35 5.54 -25.41
C PHE A 129 28.09 4.26 -24.62
N GLY A 130 26.82 3.84 -24.52
CA GLY A 130 26.49 2.54 -23.96
C GLY A 130 27.02 1.42 -24.86
N LYS A 131 27.41 0.29 -24.27
CA LYS A 131 27.86 -0.90 -25.02
C LYS A 131 26.65 -1.58 -25.66
N ALA A 132 26.00 -0.92 -26.62
CA ALA A 132 24.93 -1.54 -27.37
C ALA A 132 25.53 -2.58 -28.33
N ARG A 133 24.83 -3.71 -28.51
CA ARG A 133 25.25 -4.79 -29.40
C ARG A 133 24.14 -5.14 -30.39
N ASP A 134 24.58 -5.63 -31.55
CA ASP A 134 23.70 -6.39 -32.43
C ASP A 134 23.46 -7.76 -31.78
N CYS A 135 22.19 -8.11 -31.62
CA CYS A 135 21.77 -9.34 -30.96
C CYS A 135 21.08 -10.22 -32.00
N SER A 136 21.69 -11.37 -32.29
CA SER A 136 21.22 -12.33 -33.31
C SER A 136 19.75 -12.75 -33.15
N ALA A 137 19.19 -12.68 -31.94
CA ALA A 137 17.81 -13.07 -31.65
C ALA A 137 16.78 -11.92 -31.67
N ASN A 138 17.19 -10.65 -31.91
CA ASN A 138 16.32 -9.46 -31.72
C ASN A 138 15.58 -9.43 -30.37
N LYS A 139 16.20 -10.02 -29.34
CA LYS A 139 15.69 -10.06 -27.97
C LYS A 139 16.72 -9.43 -27.06
N CYS A 140 16.25 -8.59 -26.16
CA CYS A 140 17.04 -7.96 -25.12
C CYS A 140 16.49 -8.36 -23.76
N TYR A 141 17.34 -8.44 -22.75
CA TYR A 141 16.89 -8.56 -21.37
C TYR A 141 17.43 -7.42 -20.52
N LEU A 142 16.66 -7.09 -19.48
CA LEU A 142 17.08 -6.32 -18.33
C LEU A 142 16.77 -7.14 -17.08
N ALA A 143 17.78 -7.33 -16.24
CA ALA A 143 17.69 -8.07 -15.00
C ALA A 143 18.16 -7.23 -13.80
N ILE A 144 17.60 -7.51 -12.63
CA ILE A 144 18.03 -7.01 -11.33
C ILE A 144 18.64 -8.18 -10.57
N ASP A 145 19.96 -8.13 -10.36
CA ASP A 145 20.78 -9.16 -9.71
C ASP A 145 21.08 -8.81 -8.24
N HIS A 146 20.03 -8.50 -7.47
CA HIS A 146 20.15 -8.18 -6.05
C HIS A 146 18.89 -8.49 -5.25
N LYS A 147 19.03 -8.49 -3.92
CA LYS A 147 17.96 -8.76 -2.94
C LYS A 147 16.98 -7.58 -2.75
N GLY A 148 16.90 -6.68 -3.72
CA GLY A 148 16.09 -5.45 -3.62
C GLY A 148 16.84 -4.27 -3.03
N GLY A 149 16.31 -3.05 -3.21
CA GLY A 149 16.98 -1.82 -2.81
C GLY A 149 16.34 -0.58 -3.43
N GLU A 150 16.93 0.56 -3.10
CA GLU A 150 16.59 1.89 -3.63
C GLU A 150 16.91 2.00 -5.12
N TYR A 151 16.21 2.89 -5.82
CA TYR A 151 16.29 2.96 -7.28
C TYR A 151 17.71 3.26 -7.75
N ASP A 152 18.39 4.24 -7.15
CA ASP A 152 19.73 4.65 -7.56
C ASP A 152 20.77 3.56 -7.32
N GLU A 153 20.63 2.79 -6.24
CA GLU A 153 21.53 1.68 -5.96
C GLU A 153 21.33 0.55 -6.99
N ILE A 154 20.07 0.19 -7.26
CA ILE A 154 19.71 -0.83 -8.24
C ILE A 154 20.20 -0.43 -9.63
N TYR A 155 19.90 0.80 -10.06
CA TYR A 155 20.30 1.36 -11.35
C TYR A 155 21.82 1.30 -11.56
N ASN A 156 22.61 1.66 -10.54
CA ASN A 156 24.06 1.80 -10.67
C ASN A 156 24.86 0.52 -10.43
N LYS A 157 24.37 -0.42 -9.63
CA LYS A 157 25.19 -1.56 -9.17
C LYS A 157 24.63 -2.93 -9.54
N TYR A 158 23.30 -3.05 -9.60
CA TYR A 158 22.66 -4.36 -9.57
C TYR A 158 21.83 -4.66 -10.82
N THR A 159 21.90 -3.83 -11.84
CA THR A 159 21.27 -4.13 -13.11
C THR A 159 22.21 -4.91 -14.03
N LYS A 160 21.63 -5.75 -14.89
CA LYS A 160 22.33 -6.45 -15.96
C LYS A 160 21.51 -6.34 -17.23
N GLN A 161 22.14 -5.86 -18.29
CA GLN A 161 21.55 -5.74 -19.62
C GLN A 161 22.27 -6.68 -20.57
N GLY A 162 21.55 -7.32 -21.50
CA GLY A 162 22.19 -8.11 -22.54
C GLY A 162 21.24 -8.57 -23.65
N CYS A 163 21.81 -9.37 -24.56
CA CYS A 163 21.11 -10.03 -25.64
C CYS A 163 20.47 -11.35 -25.17
N GLY A 164 19.33 -11.69 -25.76
CA GLY A 164 18.67 -12.98 -25.58
C GLY A 164 17.57 -12.99 -24.52
N ASP A 165 17.22 -14.19 -24.09
CA ASP A 165 16.24 -14.42 -23.05
C ASP A 165 16.84 -14.17 -21.64
N CYS A 166 15.97 -14.00 -20.65
CA CYS A 166 16.36 -13.80 -19.26
C CYS A 166 17.21 -14.96 -18.71
N PRO A 167 18.35 -14.69 -18.07
CA PRO A 167 19.15 -15.74 -17.42
C PRO A 167 18.37 -16.44 -16.30
N SER A 168 18.49 -17.78 -16.22
CA SER A 168 17.71 -18.61 -15.29
C SER A 168 17.96 -18.31 -13.80
N ASN A 169 19.10 -17.68 -13.47
CA ASN A 169 19.55 -17.42 -12.10
C ASN A 169 19.54 -15.94 -11.72
N THR A 170 18.98 -15.07 -12.56
CA THR A 170 18.87 -13.64 -12.23
C THR A 170 17.57 -13.35 -11.50
N GLY A 171 17.63 -12.42 -10.55
CA GLY A 171 16.51 -12.05 -9.67
C GLY A 171 15.23 -11.69 -10.42
N GLN A 172 14.94 -10.40 -10.60
CA GLN A 172 13.82 -9.98 -11.43
C GLN A 172 14.35 -9.77 -12.84
N CYS A 173 13.71 -10.32 -13.88
CA CYS A 173 14.18 -10.15 -15.25
C CYS A 173 13.02 -10.04 -16.23
N HIS A 174 13.19 -9.15 -17.21
CA HIS A 174 12.27 -8.99 -18.33
C HIS A 174 12.98 -9.00 -19.66
N THR A 175 12.42 -9.74 -20.61
CA THR A 175 12.81 -9.74 -22.02
C THR A 175 11.92 -8.79 -22.81
N CYS A 176 12.49 -8.12 -23.80
CA CYS A 176 11.80 -7.22 -24.73
C CYS A 176 12.39 -7.34 -26.14
N THR A 177 11.66 -6.91 -27.15
CA THR A 177 12.00 -7.12 -28.58
C THR A 177 12.16 -5.84 -29.39
N SER A 178 11.77 -4.68 -28.85
CA SER A 178 12.00 -3.40 -29.52
C SER A 178 13.48 -2.99 -29.44
N ASN A 179 13.92 -2.14 -30.37
CA ASN A 179 15.30 -1.65 -30.35
C ASN A 179 15.58 -0.88 -29.05
N LEU A 180 16.71 -1.20 -28.41
CA LEU A 180 17.23 -0.57 -27.21
C LEU A 180 16.22 -0.57 -26.04
N CYS A 181 15.36 -1.59 -26.00
CA CYS A 181 14.25 -1.68 -25.06
C CYS A 181 14.68 -2.00 -23.64
N ASN A 182 15.85 -2.60 -23.45
CA ASN A 182 16.35 -2.98 -22.13
C ASN A 182 17.01 -1.80 -21.42
N ASN A 183 16.32 -0.66 -21.36
CA ASN A 183 16.82 0.63 -20.87
C ASN A 183 16.24 0.98 -19.48
N ASN A 184 16.47 2.20 -19.01
CA ASN A 184 15.96 2.70 -17.74
C ASN A 184 14.44 2.89 -17.73
N GLU A 185 13.82 3.18 -18.86
CA GLU A 185 12.36 3.23 -18.94
C GLU A 185 11.76 1.87 -18.62
N LEU A 186 12.37 0.79 -19.12
CA LEU A 186 11.98 -0.57 -18.76
C LEU A 186 12.20 -0.82 -17.26
N LEU A 187 13.31 -0.36 -16.66
CA LEU A 187 13.52 -0.46 -15.21
C LEU A 187 12.41 0.23 -14.41
N LYS A 188 12.02 1.45 -14.82
CA LYS A 188 10.98 2.27 -14.17
C LYS A 188 9.56 1.77 -14.41
N SER A 189 9.35 0.87 -15.35
CA SER A 189 8.04 0.33 -15.70
C SER A 189 7.42 -0.51 -14.56
N ASP A 190 6.18 -0.94 -14.76
CA ASP A 190 5.45 -1.83 -13.87
C ASP A 190 5.87 -3.31 -13.98
N LYS A 191 6.76 -3.62 -14.93
CA LYS A 191 7.27 -4.98 -15.16
C LYS A 191 8.04 -5.47 -13.94
N PHE A 192 8.89 -4.62 -13.37
CA PHE A 192 9.59 -4.92 -12.13
C PHE A 192 8.70 -4.65 -10.92
N PHE A 193 8.63 -5.64 -10.04
CA PHE A 193 7.91 -5.54 -8.78
C PHE A 193 8.66 -4.63 -7.81
N LYS A 194 7.99 -3.54 -7.45
CA LYS A 194 8.48 -2.51 -6.53
C LYS A 194 7.36 -2.06 -5.61
N CYS A 195 7.74 -1.57 -4.44
CA CYS A 195 6.83 -1.03 -3.43
C CYS A 195 7.18 0.43 -3.14
N ARG A 196 6.24 1.19 -2.61
CA ARG A 196 6.53 2.52 -2.05
C ARG A 196 7.39 2.36 -0.81
N GLY A 197 8.61 2.90 -0.85
CA GLY A 197 9.44 3.17 0.32
C GLY A 197 9.11 4.53 0.94
N SER A 198 9.91 4.96 1.92
CA SER A 198 9.70 6.21 2.66
C SER A 198 9.74 7.45 1.78
N ASP A 199 10.71 7.55 0.87
CA ASP A 199 10.90 8.73 0.03
C ASP A 199 10.75 8.40 -1.46
N GLU A 200 11.01 7.15 -1.85
CA GLU A 200 10.99 6.69 -3.23
C GLU A 200 10.48 5.24 -3.37
N ASP A 201 10.38 4.76 -4.62
CA ASP A 201 10.05 3.37 -4.89
C ASP A 201 11.26 2.47 -4.58
N ILE A 202 11.02 1.35 -3.91
CA ILE A 202 12.04 0.33 -3.63
C ILE A 202 11.75 -0.94 -4.43
N TYR A 203 12.78 -1.51 -5.05
CA TYR A 203 12.68 -2.78 -5.74
C TYR A 203 12.72 -3.91 -4.72
N CYS A 204 11.82 -4.88 -4.85
CA CYS A 204 11.76 -5.99 -3.91
C CYS A 204 12.63 -7.16 -4.35
N PRO A 205 13.14 -7.98 -3.42
CA PRO A 205 13.73 -9.26 -3.78
C PRO A 205 12.72 -10.13 -4.54
N THR A 206 13.19 -10.97 -5.46
CA THR A 206 12.33 -11.81 -6.32
C THR A 206 11.36 -12.70 -5.54
N SER A 207 11.77 -13.18 -4.37
CA SER A 207 10.96 -14.02 -3.48
C SER A 207 9.81 -13.25 -2.80
N VAL A 208 9.83 -11.91 -2.85
CA VAL A 208 8.84 -11.06 -2.20
C VAL A 208 7.93 -10.44 -3.26
N LYS A 209 6.65 -10.82 -3.21
CA LYS A 209 5.59 -10.38 -4.14
C LYS A 209 4.50 -9.58 -3.45
N GLU A 210 4.85 -8.99 -2.32
CA GLU A 210 3.95 -8.26 -1.45
C GLU A 210 4.58 -6.93 -1.06
N CYS A 211 3.73 -5.92 -0.89
CA CYS A 211 4.04 -4.63 -0.32
C CYS A 211 3.22 -4.42 0.94
N HIS A 212 3.78 -3.75 1.93
CA HIS A 212 3.05 -3.35 3.13
C HIS A 212 3.04 -1.83 3.30
N PHE A 213 1.98 -1.33 3.92
CA PHE A 213 1.91 0.01 4.49
C PHE A 213 1.35 -0.09 5.89
N GLY A 214 2.08 0.44 6.87
CA GLY A 214 1.77 0.44 8.28
C GLY A 214 1.86 1.83 8.91
N VAL A 215 1.07 2.06 9.96
CA VAL A 215 1.17 3.25 10.83
C VAL A 215 1.31 2.79 12.28
N LYS A 216 2.32 3.30 12.99
CA LYS A 216 2.53 3.07 14.43
C LYS A 216 2.90 4.38 15.10
N GLY A 217 1.96 4.94 15.87
CA GLY A 217 2.05 6.33 16.33
C GLY A 217 2.09 7.27 15.12
N ASP A 218 3.01 8.24 15.15
CA ASP A 218 3.20 9.19 14.03
C ASP A 218 4.14 8.68 12.93
N LYS A 219 4.62 7.43 13.05
CA LYS A 219 5.57 6.83 12.09
C LYS A 219 4.85 5.98 11.05
N LEU A 220 5.20 6.21 9.79
CA LEU A 220 4.80 5.41 8.64
C LEU A 220 5.86 4.33 8.36
N TYR A 221 5.41 3.13 8.05
CA TYR A 221 6.26 1.99 7.70
C TYR A 221 5.78 1.45 6.37
N ARG A 222 6.64 1.43 5.36
CA ARG A 222 6.25 0.95 4.03
C ARG A 222 7.43 0.30 3.34
N GLY A 223 7.14 -0.75 2.59
CA GLY A 223 8.14 -1.41 1.80
C GLY A 223 7.69 -2.79 1.33
N CYS A 224 8.67 -3.62 1.00
CA CYS A 224 8.48 -4.98 0.53
C CYS A 224 8.13 -5.93 1.68
N GLY A 225 7.32 -6.94 1.39
CA GLY A 225 6.93 -8.00 2.31
C GLY A 225 5.56 -7.78 2.92
N THR A 226 5.26 -8.60 3.93
CA THR A 226 4.03 -8.52 4.69
C THR A 226 4.14 -7.49 5.80
N CYS A 227 2.98 -7.07 6.29
CA CYS A 227 2.86 -6.38 7.56
C CYS A 227 3.63 -7.11 8.69
N PRO A 228 4.54 -6.45 9.43
CA PRO A 228 5.27 -7.08 10.54
C PRO A 228 4.31 -7.58 11.64
N GLU A 229 4.66 -8.52 12.51
CA GLU A 229 3.73 -8.88 13.59
C GLU A 229 3.70 -7.79 14.69
N GLY A 230 2.52 -7.40 15.20
CA GLY A 230 2.40 -6.44 16.32
C GLY A 230 1.20 -5.48 16.29
N GLU A 231 1.32 -4.36 17.01
CA GLU A 231 0.31 -3.30 17.18
C GLU A 231 0.46 -2.16 16.16
N PHE A 232 -0.14 -2.27 14.97
CA PHE A 232 -0.01 -1.26 13.93
C PHE A 232 -1.21 -1.32 12.97
N TRP A 233 -1.60 -0.17 12.43
CA TRP A 233 -2.56 -0.08 11.33
C TRP A 233 -1.81 -0.47 10.07
N CYS A 234 -1.93 -1.72 9.60
CA CYS A 234 -1.31 -2.10 8.33
C CYS A 234 -2.17 -2.94 7.41
N PHE A 235 -1.87 -2.80 6.12
CA PHE A 235 -2.33 -3.72 5.10
C PHE A 235 -1.16 -4.20 4.21
N THR A 236 -1.36 -5.39 3.66
CA THR A 236 -0.47 -6.01 2.67
C THR A 236 -1.19 -6.08 1.34
N CYS A 237 -0.50 -5.89 0.23
CA CYS A 237 -1.06 -5.97 -1.11
C CYS A 237 -0.04 -6.54 -2.11
N LYS A 238 -0.51 -7.08 -3.24
CA LYS A 238 0.30 -7.93 -4.15
C LYS A 238 0.70 -7.28 -5.47
N THR A 239 0.32 -6.02 -5.70
CA THR A 239 0.60 -5.31 -6.96
C THR A 239 1.68 -4.26 -6.79
N THR A 240 2.38 -3.92 -7.86
CA THR A 240 3.45 -2.91 -7.83
C THR A 240 2.92 -1.58 -7.28
N ASN A 241 3.65 -0.98 -6.33
CA ASN A 241 3.34 0.33 -5.72
C ASN A 241 1.94 0.42 -5.08
N CYS A 242 1.35 -0.70 -4.66
CA CYS A 242 0.00 -0.74 -4.10
C CYS A 242 -0.09 -0.23 -2.66
N ASN A 243 1.02 -0.17 -1.94
CA ASN A 243 1.09 0.24 -0.54
C ASN A 243 1.03 1.78 -0.41
N THR A 244 -0.15 2.34 -0.69
CA THR A 244 -0.41 3.79 -0.67
C THR A 244 -1.34 4.17 0.47
N HIS A 245 -1.32 5.45 0.86
CA HIS A 245 -2.23 5.98 1.89
C HIS A 245 -3.72 5.87 1.49
N PRO A 246 -4.13 6.13 0.22
CA PRO A 246 -5.50 5.85 -0.21
C PRO A 246 -5.91 4.39 -0.04
N ASN A 247 -5.02 3.45 -0.41
CA ASN A 247 -5.31 2.01 -0.28
C ASN A 247 -5.37 1.59 1.19
N LEU A 248 -4.50 2.14 2.05
CA LEU A 248 -4.56 1.96 3.49
C LEU A 248 -5.96 2.30 4.04
N ASN A 249 -6.46 3.49 3.69
CA ASN A 249 -7.77 3.96 4.15
C ASN A 249 -8.93 3.12 3.59
N ALA A 250 -8.77 2.54 2.40
CA ALA A 250 -9.78 1.68 1.78
C ALA A 250 -9.89 0.30 2.46
N VAL A 251 -8.76 -0.23 2.95
CA VAL A 251 -8.65 -1.61 3.46
C VAL A 251 -9.12 -1.75 4.91
N PHE A 252 -9.00 -0.72 5.75
CA PHE A 252 -9.45 -0.83 7.14
C PHE A 252 -10.96 -0.82 7.28
N LYS A 253 -11.50 -2.01 7.58
CA LYS A 253 -12.94 -2.21 7.76
C LYS A 253 -13.35 -2.21 9.21
N CYS A 254 -12.52 -2.71 10.14
CA CYS A 254 -12.92 -2.85 11.54
C CYS A 254 -11.77 -2.51 12.47
N TYR A 255 -12.10 -1.88 13.61
CA TYR A 255 -11.18 -1.74 14.73
C TYR A 255 -10.89 -3.10 15.37
N GLN A 256 -9.73 -3.24 16.01
CA GLN A 256 -9.34 -4.46 16.72
C GLN A 256 -8.88 -4.14 18.15
N SER A 257 -9.40 -4.88 19.12
CA SER A 257 -9.00 -4.74 20.53
C SER A 257 -9.33 -5.99 21.35
N ASN A 258 -8.52 -6.23 22.39
CA ASN A 258 -8.62 -7.39 23.27
C ASN A 258 -8.79 -7.00 24.75
N GLY A 259 -9.46 -5.89 25.05
CA GLY A 259 -9.67 -5.51 26.46
C GLY A 259 -10.20 -4.11 26.72
N LYS A 260 -10.00 -3.16 25.81
CA LYS A 260 -10.54 -1.81 25.89
C LYS A 260 -11.02 -1.35 24.53
N LEU A 261 -12.06 -0.54 24.50
CA LEU A 261 -12.53 0.09 23.27
C LEU A 261 -11.48 1.09 22.79
N THR A 262 -10.83 0.78 21.68
CA THR A 262 -9.74 1.59 21.12
C THR A 262 -9.97 1.85 19.63
N ARG A 263 -9.41 2.97 19.16
CA ARG A 263 -9.28 3.31 17.74
C ARG A 263 -7.83 3.20 17.27
N ASP A 264 -6.96 2.57 18.06
CA ASP A 264 -5.52 2.56 17.85
C ASP A 264 -5.07 1.40 16.96
N LYS A 265 -5.99 0.48 16.62
CA LYS A 265 -5.73 -0.62 15.68
C LYS A 265 -6.95 -0.88 14.79
N ALA A 266 -6.69 -1.12 13.51
CA ALA A 266 -7.65 -1.67 12.58
C ALA A 266 -6.96 -2.66 11.65
N ARG A 267 -7.75 -3.57 11.07
CA ARG A 267 -7.26 -4.53 10.07
C ARG A 267 -8.23 -4.70 8.91
N GLU A 268 -7.74 -5.32 7.84
CA GLU A 268 -8.57 -5.89 6.79
C GLU A 268 -9.49 -6.97 7.37
N CYS A 269 -10.70 -7.09 6.82
CA CYS A 269 -11.67 -8.09 7.25
C CYS A 269 -12.26 -8.82 6.06
N ASP A 270 -11.90 -10.09 5.91
CA ASP A 270 -12.33 -10.96 4.80
C ASP A 270 -13.85 -11.02 4.61
N LYS A 271 -14.63 -10.84 5.69
CA LYS A 271 -16.10 -10.97 5.67
C LYS A 271 -16.85 -9.64 5.53
N ASN A 272 -16.17 -8.49 5.43
CA ASN A 272 -16.79 -7.15 5.49
C ASN A 272 -17.77 -6.98 6.67
N LYS A 273 -17.52 -7.69 7.77
CA LYS A 273 -18.29 -7.65 9.00
C LYS A 273 -17.34 -7.33 10.13
N CYS A 274 -17.73 -6.35 10.95
CA CYS A 274 -17.08 -6.06 12.21
C CYS A 274 -17.94 -6.54 13.34
N TYR A 275 -17.33 -6.93 14.45
CA TYR A 275 -18.05 -7.16 15.69
C TYR A 275 -17.52 -6.28 16.82
N LEU A 276 -18.42 -5.99 17.74
CA LEU A 276 -18.14 -5.46 19.07
C LEU A 276 -18.81 -6.39 20.08
N ALA A 277 -18.00 -7.00 20.95
CA ALA A 277 -18.46 -7.92 21.97
C ALA A 277 -18.09 -7.40 23.37
N ILE A 278 -19.00 -7.60 24.33
CA ILE A 278 -18.84 -7.21 25.72
C ILE A 278 -18.77 -8.48 26.55
N ASP A 279 -17.59 -8.77 27.07
CA ASP A 279 -17.37 -9.91 27.95
C ASP A 279 -17.70 -9.52 29.40
N HIS A 280 -18.76 -10.12 29.95
CA HIS A 280 -19.24 -9.86 31.31
C HIS A 280 -18.58 -10.78 32.35
N LYS A 281 -17.78 -11.77 31.93
CA LYS A 281 -17.15 -12.75 32.84
C LYS A 281 -15.86 -12.24 33.48
N ASP A 282 -15.19 -11.28 32.84
CA ASP A 282 -14.01 -10.62 33.41
C ASP A 282 -14.44 -9.39 34.23
N ALA A 283 -14.01 -9.33 35.50
CA ALA A 283 -14.28 -8.21 36.41
C ALA A 283 -13.84 -6.84 35.84
N GLU A 284 -12.90 -6.85 34.89
CA GLU A 284 -12.45 -5.71 34.09
C GLU A 284 -13.08 -5.71 32.69
N LYS A 285 -14.42 -5.63 32.59
CA LYS A 285 -15.22 -5.30 31.38
C LYS A 285 -14.43 -5.29 30.05
N LYS A 286 -14.02 -6.46 29.53
CA LYS A 286 -13.21 -6.51 28.32
C LYS A 286 -14.11 -6.33 27.10
N ILE A 287 -14.05 -5.14 26.52
CA ILE A 287 -14.58 -4.91 25.18
C ILE A 287 -13.65 -5.59 24.18
N LYS A 288 -14.22 -6.42 23.30
CA LYS A 288 -13.51 -7.06 22.19
C LYS A 288 -14.03 -6.51 20.87
N GLN A 289 -13.14 -5.89 20.11
CA GLN A 289 -13.38 -5.44 18.74
C GLN A 289 -12.66 -6.38 17.77
N GLY A 290 -13.32 -6.78 16.69
CA GLY A 290 -12.65 -7.55 15.66
C GLY A 290 -13.43 -7.68 14.37
N CYS A 291 -12.90 -8.50 13.46
CA CYS A 291 -13.55 -8.86 12.21
C CYS A 291 -14.32 -10.17 12.33
N GLY A 292 -15.37 -10.30 11.53
CA GLY A 292 -16.13 -11.52 11.34
C GLY A 292 -17.43 -11.53 12.13
N ASP A 293 -17.89 -12.75 12.42
CA ASP A 293 -19.09 -12.99 13.17
C ASP A 293 -18.81 -12.91 14.68
N CYS A 294 -19.87 -12.73 15.46
CA CYS A 294 -19.75 -12.65 16.91
C CYS A 294 -19.19 -13.94 17.52
N PRO A 295 -18.22 -13.87 18.45
CA PRO A 295 -17.73 -15.04 19.17
C PRO A 295 -18.88 -15.72 19.93
N SER A 296 -19.05 -17.03 19.75
CA SER A 296 -20.15 -17.80 20.35
C SER A 296 -20.09 -17.86 21.88
N ASN A 297 -18.92 -17.61 22.47
CA ASN A 297 -18.68 -17.64 23.90
C ASN A 297 -18.95 -16.31 24.62
N ILE A 298 -19.33 -15.24 23.90
CA ILE A 298 -19.59 -13.92 24.50
C ILE A 298 -21.08 -13.61 24.44
N GLY A 299 -21.68 -13.41 25.62
CA GLY A 299 -23.13 -13.25 25.75
C GLY A 299 -23.70 -12.01 25.06
N GLN A 300 -22.90 -10.96 24.87
CA GLN A 300 -23.33 -9.74 24.21
C GLN A 300 -22.39 -9.35 23.09
N CYS A 301 -22.88 -9.48 21.86
CA CYS A 301 -22.12 -9.09 20.70
C CYS A 301 -23.04 -8.57 19.60
N LYS A 302 -22.55 -7.57 18.87
CA LYS A 302 -23.21 -7.05 17.68
C LYS A 302 -22.25 -7.00 16.53
N THR A 303 -22.79 -7.26 15.34
CA THR A 303 -22.08 -7.09 14.08
C THR A 303 -22.55 -5.85 13.33
N CYS A 304 -21.69 -5.27 12.54
CA CYS A 304 -21.99 -4.19 11.60
C CYS A 304 -21.18 -4.37 10.31
N LYS A 305 -21.61 -3.70 9.22
CA LYS A 305 -21.06 -3.88 7.87
C LYS A 305 -20.39 -2.64 7.29
N SER A 306 -20.51 -1.48 7.93
CA SER A 306 -19.86 -0.24 7.49
C SER A 306 -18.40 -0.20 7.94
N ASN A 307 -17.57 0.61 7.29
CA ASN A 307 -16.16 0.77 7.69
C ASN A 307 -16.08 1.36 9.10
N LEU A 308 -15.18 0.82 9.91
CA LEU A 308 -14.83 1.25 11.26
C LEU A 308 -16.06 1.40 12.18
N CYS A 309 -17.06 0.55 11.96
CA CYS A 309 -18.36 0.65 12.61
C CYS A 309 -18.38 0.06 14.02
N ASN A 310 -17.48 -0.85 14.36
CA ASN A 310 -17.38 -1.47 15.70
C ASN A 310 -16.72 -0.54 16.71
N ASN A 311 -17.32 0.64 16.90
CA ASN A 311 -16.84 1.73 17.72
C ASN A 311 -17.83 2.02 18.88
N ASN A 312 -17.60 3.13 19.60
CA ASN A 312 -18.43 3.60 20.71
C ASN A 312 -19.92 3.75 20.35
N GLU A 313 -20.29 4.09 19.12
CA GLU A 313 -21.70 4.29 18.73
C GLU A 313 -22.48 2.98 18.78
N ILE A 314 -21.87 1.87 18.38
CA ILE A 314 -22.49 0.55 18.52
C ILE A 314 -22.68 0.20 20.00
N ALA A 315 -21.66 0.46 20.83
CA ALA A 315 -21.72 0.27 22.29
C ALA A 315 -22.80 1.15 22.95
N SER A 316 -22.94 2.37 22.46
CA SER A 316 -23.84 3.38 23.02
C SER A 316 -25.27 3.27 22.53
N SER A 317 -25.52 2.57 21.41
CA SER A 317 -26.86 2.38 20.87
C SER A 317 -27.86 1.88 21.93
N ASP A 318 -29.07 2.45 21.95
CA ASP A 318 -30.20 2.04 22.83
C ASP A 318 -30.61 0.57 22.68
N LYS A 319 -30.01 -0.11 21.70
CA LYS A 319 -30.14 -1.54 21.44
C LYS A 319 -29.46 -2.41 22.49
N TYR A 320 -28.74 -1.87 23.46
CA TYR A 320 -28.26 -2.64 24.62
C TYR A 320 -29.13 -2.29 25.84
N PHE A 321 -29.57 -3.32 26.56
CA PHE A 321 -30.28 -3.12 27.81
C PHE A 321 -29.29 -2.55 28.84
N LYS A 322 -29.56 -1.33 29.32
CA LYS A 322 -28.72 -0.59 30.25
C LYS A 322 -29.48 -0.33 31.52
N CYS A 323 -28.76 -0.31 32.63
CA CYS A 323 -29.26 -0.08 33.97
C CYS A 323 -28.38 1.02 34.58
N TRP A 324 -28.93 1.92 35.39
CA TRP A 324 -28.08 2.77 36.21
C TRP A 324 -27.34 1.91 37.24
N ALA A 325 -26.07 2.20 37.48
CA ALA A 325 -25.26 1.58 38.52
C ALA A 325 -24.28 2.62 39.08
N TYR A 326 -24.39 2.96 40.36
CA TYR A 326 -23.54 3.95 41.03
C TYR A 326 -23.44 5.30 40.30
N GLY A 327 -24.57 5.78 39.75
CA GLY A 327 -24.63 7.09 39.08
C GLY A 327 -24.13 7.12 37.63
N TYR A 328 -23.75 5.99 37.04
CA TYR A 328 -23.40 5.88 35.62
C TYR A 328 -24.19 4.76 34.93
N GLU A 329 -24.25 4.79 33.60
CA GLU A 329 -24.91 3.75 32.80
C GLU A 329 -24.06 2.48 32.74
N LYS A 330 -24.65 1.34 33.10
CA LYS A 330 -24.03 0.03 32.97
C LYS A 330 -24.83 -0.84 32.01
N ILE A 331 -24.14 -1.41 31.02
CA ILE A 331 -24.74 -2.42 30.14
C ILE A 331 -24.96 -3.70 30.96
N CYS A 332 -26.19 -4.20 30.97
CA CYS A 332 -26.63 -5.33 31.80
C CYS A 332 -26.32 -6.65 31.07
N PRO A 333 -26.03 -7.77 31.74
CA PRO A 333 -25.89 -9.09 31.10
C PRO A 333 -27.10 -9.47 30.21
N THR A 334 -26.92 -10.37 29.23
CA THR A 334 -27.96 -10.69 28.22
C THR A 334 -29.23 -11.30 28.81
N ASP A 335 -29.08 -12.04 29.90
CA ASP A 335 -30.14 -12.64 30.70
C ASP A 335 -30.81 -11.64 31.64
N ALA A 336 -30.12 -10.54 32.00
CA ALA A 336 -30.68 -9.47 32.81
C ALA A 336 -31.56 -8.53 31.97
N LYS A 337 -32.84 -8.89 31.84
CA LYS A 337 -33.89 -8.07 31.18
C LYS A 337 -34.60 -7.09 32.13
N LYS A 338 -33.98 -6.82 33.27
CA LYS A 338 -34.56 -6.00 34.33
C LYS A 338 -33.48 -5.12 34.97
N CYS A 339 -33.86 -3.93 35.40
CA CYS A 339 -33.04 -3.07 36.24
C CYS A 339 -33.63 -3.07 37.66
N HIS A 340 -32.79 -2.89 38.67
CA HIS A 340 -33.25 -2.64 40.03
C HIS A 340 -32.65 -1.35 40.59
N PHE A 341 -33.40 -0.71 41.48
CA PHE A 341 -32.92 0.35 42.37
C PHE A 341 -33.37 -0.03 43.76
N GLY A 342 -32.46 -0.03 44.73
CA GLY A 342 -32.82 -0.15 46.13
C GLY A 342 -32.12 0.83 47.05
N VAL A 343 -32.65 0.95 48.27
CA VAL A 343 -32.09 1.73 49.37
C VAL A 343 -32.00 0.85 50.60
N THR A 344 -30.82 0.79 51.21
CA THR A 344 -30.61 0.09 52.49
C THR A 344 -29.94 1.06 53.46
N GLY A 345 -30.69 1.54 54.45
CA GLY A 345 -30.24 2.61 55.34
C GLY A 345 -30.03 3.92 54.56
N GLN A 346 -28.80 4.45 54.58
CA GLN A 346 -28.41 5.66 53.83
C GLN A 346 -27.77 5.37 52.46
N LYS A 347 -27.58 4.10 52.09
CA LYS A 347 -26.94 3.73 50.83
C LYS A 347 -27.99 3.38 49.79
N SER A 348 -27.86 3.95 48.60
CA SER A 348 -28.58 3.47 47.41
C SER A 348 -27.70 2.49 46.64
N TYR A 349 -28.34 1.51 46.03
CA TYR A 349 -27.71 0.58 45.10
C TYR A 349 -28.59 0.44 43.87
N GLN A 350 -27.95 0.30 42.73
CA GLN A 350 -28.61 0.24 41.44
C GLN A 350 -27.85 -0.74 40.57
N GLY A 351 -28.58 -1.49 39.75
CA GLY A 351 -27.90 -2.38 38.83
C GLY A 351 -28.84 -3.20 37.97
N CYS A 352 -28.22 -4.23 37.43
CA CYS A 352 -28.81 -5.19 36.51
C CYS A 352 -29.47 -6.33 37.30
N GLY A 353 -30.59 -6.83 36.79
CA GLY A 353 -31.33 -7.95 37.39
C GLY A 353 -32.50 -7.50 38.26
N THR A 354 -32.97 -8.40 39.11
CA THR A 354 -34.03 -8.17 40.08
C THR A 354 -33.48 -7.64 41.39
N CYS A 355 -34.36 -7.09 42.21
CA CYS A 355 -34.05 -6.82 43.62
C CYS A 355 -33.54 -8.08 44.32
N PRO A 356 -32.48 -7.99 45.14
CA PRO A 356 -32.04 -9.09 46.00
C PRO A 356 -33.15 -9.51 46.97
N GLU A 357 -33.22 -10.80 47.29
CA GLU A 357 -34.14 -11.30 48.32
C GLU A 357 -33.80 -10.69 49.70
N GLY A 358 -34.82 -10.29 50.46
CA GLY A 358 -34.67 -9.72 51.79
C GLY A 358 -34.49 -8.20 51.86
N GLU A 359 -34.37 -7.51 50.72
CA GLU A 359 -34.24 -6.04 50.68
C GLU A 359 -35.61 -5.33 50.70
N PHE A 360 -35.77 -4.36 51.60
CA PHE A 360 -37.09 -3.80 51.97
C PHE A 360 -37.45 -2.46 51.32
N TRP A 361 -36.60 -1.91 50.44
CA TRP A 361 -36.82 -0.67 49.69
C TRP A 361 -36.20 -0.81 48.30
N CYS A 362 -36.66 -1.78 47.52
CA CYS A 362 -36.17 -2.01 46.17
C CYS A 362 -37.31 -2.23 45.18
N PHE A 363 -37.23 -1.64 44.00
CA PHE A 363 -38.14 -1.91 42.89
C PHE A 363 -37.37 -2.44 41.69
N THR A 364 -38.06 -3.25 40.88
CA THR A 364 -37.53 -3.81 39.64
C THR A 364 -38.34 -3.31 38.46
N CYS A 365 -37.69 -2.95 37.36
CA CYS A 365 -38.36 -2.45 36.18
C CYS A 365 -37.76 -3.06 34.89
N LYS A 366 -38.57 -3.13 33.83
CA LYS A 366 -38.26 -3.91 32.60
C LYS A 366 -37.71 -3.07 31.44
N THR A 367 -37.67 -1.76 31.56
CA THR A 367 -37.20 -0.85 30.50
C THR A 367 -35.77 -0.39 30.76
N SER A 368 -35.02 -0.04 29.71
CA SER A 368 -33.64 0.42 29.88
C SER A 368 -33.61 1.70 30.74
N LYS A 369 -32.67 1.78 31.68
CA LYS A 369 -32.41 2.96 32.54
C LYS A 369 -33.60 3.37 33.42
N CYS A 370 -34.55 2.46 33.66
CA CYS A 370 -35.75 2.73 34.44
C CYS A 370 -35.51 2.81 35.95
N ASN A 371 -34.37 2.29 36.43
CA ASN A 371 -34.02 2.22 37.83
C ASN A 371 -33.51 3.57 38.34
N THR A 372 -34.42 4.53 38.49
CA THR A 372 -34.15 5.90 38.96
C THR A 372 -34.84 6.17 40.29
N HIS A 373 -34.36 7.18 41.03
CA HIS A 373 -34.98 7.58 42.29
C HIS A 373 -36.42 8.09 42.14
N PRO A 374 -36.77 8.88 41.09
CA PRO A 374 -38.18 9.22 40.82
C PRO A 374 -39.07 7.99 40.60
N ASN A 375 -38.59 6.98 39.86
CA ASN A 375 -39.35 5.77 39.60
C ASN A 375 -39.49 4.88 40.84
N LEU A 376 -38.49 4.89 41.74
CA LEU A 376 -38.60 4.28 43.07
C LEU A 376 -39.79 4.88 43.85
N ASN A 377 -39.86 6.20 43.92
CA ASN A 377 -40.92 6.91 44.65
C ASN A 377 -42.30 6.68 44.01
N ALA A 378 -42.36 6.52 42.69
CA ALA A 378 -43.61 6.20 41.98
C ALA A 378 -44.06 4.74 42.17
N ALA A 379 -43.12 3.81 42.32
CA ALA A 379 -43.40 2.38 42.50
C ALA A 379 -43.98 2.09 43.90
N PHE A 380 -43.52 2.79 44.94
CA PHE A 380 -44.02 2.61 46.30
C PHE A 380 -45.20 3.53 46.60
N LYS A 381 -46.41 3.03 46.36
CA LYS A 381 -47.66 3.74 46.71
C LYS A 381 -48.16 3.44 48.11
N CYS A 382 -47.77 2.30 48.69
CA CYS A 382 -48.20 1.87 50.02
C CYS A 382 -46.97 1.52 50.89
N TYR A 383 -47.04 1.82 52.19
CA TYR A 383 -46.05 1.39 53.16
C TYR A 383 -46.53 0.10 53.84
N GLN A 384 -45.69 -0.94 53.83
CA GLN A 384 -45.98 -2.17 54.57
C GLN A 384 -45.27 -2.11 55.92
N SER A 385 -46.05 -1.98 56.99
CA SER A 385 -45.53 -1.97 58.37
C SER A 385 -46.23 -3.07 59.15
N ASN A 386 -45.46 -4.04 59.66
CA ASN A 386 -45.93 -5.04 60.61
C ASN A 386 -46.07 -4.40 62.01
N GLY A 387 -46.98 -3.43 62.15
CA GLY A 387 -47.33 -2.82 63.45
C GLY A 387 -46.41 -1.70 63.96
N ARG A 388 -45.42 -1.24 63.19
CA ARG A 388 -44.67 0.01 63.48
C ARG A 388 -44.33 0.75 62.18
N LEU A 389 -44.88 1.95 62.02
CA LEU A 389 -44.52 2.91 60.98
C LEU A 389 -43.09 3.44 61.20
N THR A 390 -42.08 2.61 60.92
CA THR A 390 -40.71 3.10 60.77
C THR A 390 -40.51 3.51 59.32
N ARG A 391 -39.88 4.67 59.06
CA ARG A 391 -39.54 5.22 57.72
C ARG A 391 -38.75 4.27 56.78
N GLY A 392 -38.45 3.03 57.20
CA GLY A 392 -37.51 2.12 56.53
C GLY A 392 -38.10 0.85 55.90
N LYS A 393 -39.42 0.69 55.71
CA LYS A 393 -39.99 -0.51 55.07
C LYS A 393 -41.13 -0.20 54.07
N ALA A 394 -40.90 -0.36 52.77
CA ALA A 394 -41.88 -0.16 51.70
C ALA A 394 -41.68 -1.22 50.60
N ARG A 395 -42.73 -2.00 50.28
CA ARG A 395 -42.71 -2.99 49.18
C ARG A 395 -43.68 -2.57 48.09
N GLU A 396 -43.37 -2.96 46.85
CA GLU A 396 -44.27 -2.78 45.72
C GLU A 396 -45.53 -3.60 45.99
N CYS A 397 -46.70 -2.97 45.96
CA CYS A 397 -47.98 -3.65 46.17
C CYS A 397 -48.53 -4.09 44.82
N ASP A 398 -48.93 -5.36 44.71
CA ASP A 398 -49.49 -5.94 43.48
C ASP A 398 -50.85 -5.31 43.10
N GLU A 399 -51.54 -4.66 44.04
CA GLU A 399 -52.80 -3.97 43.83
C GLU A 399 -52.68 -2.47 44.18
N ASN A 400 -53.22 -1.58 43.35
CA ASN A 400 -53.27 -0.11 43.58
C ASN A 400 -54.11 0.29 44.82
N LYS A 401 -54.42 -0.62 45.74
CA LYS A 401 -55.26 -0.41 46.91
C LYS A 401 -54.41 -0.62 48.16
N CYS A 402 -54.07 0.48 48.83
CA CYS A 402 -53.51 0.43 50.18
C CYS A 402 -54.67 0.32 51.18
N TYR A 403 -54.57 -0.58 52.16
CA TYR A 403 -55.46 -0.55 53.31
C TYR A 403 -54.64 -0.26 54.57
N LEU A 404 -55.20 0.57 55.44
CA LEU A 404 -54.70 0.75 56.79
C LEU A 404 -55.60 -0.08 57.71
N ALA A 405 -55.12 -1.24 58.15
CA ALA A 405 -55.82 -2.01 59.17
C ALA A 405 -55.42 -1.50 60.55
N ILE A 406 -56.33 -0.79 61.22
CA ILE A 406 -56.14 -0.34 62.59
C ILE A 406 -56.62 -1.46 63.52
N GLY A 407 -55.70 -2.13 64.21
CA GLY A 407 -56.05 -3.05 65.31
C GLY A 407 -56.72 -2.30 66.46
N ARG A 408 -57.58 -2.97 67.23
CA ARG A 408 -58.57 -2.43 68.20
C ARG A 408 -58.08 -1.56 69.38
N LYS A 409 -56.91 -0.88 69.31
CA LYS A 409 -56.47 0.07 70.34
C LYS A 409 -55.92 1.39 69.73
N GLY A 410 -56.82 2.31 69.38
CA GLY A 410 -56.64 3.79 69.23
C GLY A 410 -55.75 4.30 68.06
N ILE A 411 -55.90 5.48 67.41
CA ILE A 411 -56.78 6.69 67.47
C ILE A 411 -56.83 7.31 66.03
N PHE A 412 -57.87 8.12 65.79
CA PHE A 412 -58.20 9.01 64.64
C PHE A 412 -57.08 9.82 63.96
N VAL A 413 -57.22 10.05 62.64
CA VAL A 413 -56.95 11.36 61.97
C VAL A 413 -57.85 11.54 60.73
N GLN A 414 -58.42 12.74 60.56
CA GLN A 414 -59.08 13.27 59.36
C GLN A 414 -58.17 14.30 58.65
N ASN A 415 -58.31 14.44 57.32
CA ASN A 415 -57.42 15.17 56.39
C ASN A 415 -57.05 16.64 56.76
N HIS A 416 -55.72 16.93 56.85
CA HIS A 416 -54.90 18.17 56.65
C HIS A 416 -55.37 19.59 57.09
N PRO A 417 -54.47 20.59 57.32
CA PRO A 417 -53.05 20.57 57.74
C PRO A 417 -52.72 21.50 58.95
N ILE A 418 -51.53 21.30 59.55
CA ILE A 418 -50.81 22.15 60.53
C ILE A 418 -51.40 22.31 61.95
N THR A 419 -50.77 21.65 62.93
CA THR A 419 -50.03 22.23 64.09
C THR A 419 -49.87 21.12 65.12
N LEU A 420 -48.62 20.74 65.43
CA LEU A 420 -48.32 19.74 66.45
C LEU A 420 -48.48 20.34 67.85
N VAL A 421 -49.37 19.76 68.66
CA VAL A 421 -49.32 19.85 70.12
C VAL A 421 -49.26 18.43 70.67
N TRP A 422 -48.25 18.16 71.49
CA TRP A 422 -48.04 16.90 72.19
C TRP A 422 -48.86 16.87 73.49
N SER A 423 -49.43 15.71 73.83
CA SER A 423 -49.51 15.18 75.20
C SER A 423 -49.69 13.65 75.10
N GLN A 424 -48.69 12.86 75.53
CA GLN A 424 -48.43 12.31 76.87
C GLN A 424 -49.48 11.30 77.37
N GLU A 425 -48.99 10.05 77.54
CA GLU A 425 -49.33 9.05 78.59
C GLU A 425 -50.81 8.62 78.75
N THR A 426 -51.23 7.39 79.03
CA THR A 426 -50.67 6.24 79.76
C THR A 426 -51.64 5.03 79.61
N HIS A 427 -51.14 3.79 79.87
CA HIS A 427 -51.83 2.59 80.41
C HIS A 427 -53.02 1.95 79.65
N CYS A 428 -53.35 0.64 79.69
CA CYS A 428 -52.75 -0.62 80.14
C CYS A 428 -53.52 -1.81 79.49
N GLU A 429 -52.95 -3.00 79.65
CA GLU A 429 -53.59 -4.33 79.82
C GLU A 429 -54.29 -5.11 78.67
N SER A 430 -53.60 -6.20 78.32
CA SER A 430 -53.95 -7.63 78.30
C SER A 430 -55.23 -8.20 77.67
N SER A 431 -54.99 -9.41 77.13
CA SER A 431 -55.88 -10.58 76.90
C SER A 431 -56.91 -10.50 75.76
N PHE A 432 -56.60 -11.14 74.63
CA PHE A 432 -56.92 -12.56 74.40
C PHE A 432 -55.82 -13.21 73.56
#